data_AF-A0A452UAG4-F1
#
_entry.id   AF-A0A452UAG4-F1
#
_cell.length_a   1.000
_cell.length_b   1.000
_cell.length_c   1.000
_cell.angle_alpha   90.00
_cell.angle_beta   90.00
_cell.angle_gamma   90.00
#
_symmetry.space_group_name_H-M   'P 1'
#
loop_
_entity.id
_entity.type
_entity.pdbx_description
1 polymer ?
#
loop_
_entity_poly.entity_id
_entity_poly.type
_entity_poly.pdbx_seq_one_letter_code
_entity_poly.pdbx_strand_id
1 'polypeptide(L)'
;VSTQPASPGSHQPPPLPAGEAEPVVREGLKHINEGCVFIYCQVGEKPYWKDPNNDFRKHLKVTAVPTLLKYGTPQKLVESECLQANLVEMLFSED
;
A
#
# COMPACT_ATOMS: atom_id res chain seq x y z
N VAL A 1 27.30 -26.52 -28.07
CA VAL A 1 26.47 -25.97 -26.98
C VAL A 1 27.21 -24.76 -26.42
N SER A 2 26.76 -23.56 -26.76
CA SER A 2 27.27 -22.32 -26.18
C SER A 2 26.17 -21.80 -25.27
N THR A 3 26.35 -21.94 -23.97
CA THR A 3 25.47 -21.33 -22.97
C THR A 3 25.85 -19.86 -22.86
N GLN A 4 24.99 -18.98 -23.36
CA GLN A 4 25.08 -17.55 -23.06
C GLN A 4 24.84 -17.34 -21.56
N PRO A 5 25.60 -16.44 -20.89
CA PRO A 5 25.27 -16.06 -19.53
C PRO A 5 23.98 -15.22 -19.52
N ALA A 6 23.09 -15.51 -18.58
CA ALA A 6 21.90 -14.71 -18.36
C ALA A 6 22.30 -13.28 -17.94
N SER A 7 21.67 -12.28 -18.56
CA SER A 7 21.78 -10.87 -18.16
C SER A 7 21.44 -10.70 -16.67
N PRO A 8 22.07 -9.76 -15.94
CA PRO A 8 21.72 -9.48 -14.56
C PRO A 8 20.34 -8.82 -14.54
N GLY A 9 19.30 -9.65 -14.47
CA GLY A 9 17.96 -9.21 -14.15
C GLY A 9 18.03 -8.49 -12.82
N SER A 10 17.50 -7.27 -12.79
CA SER A 10 17.18 -6.55 -11.56
C SER A 10 16.58 -7.55 -10.59
N HIS A 11 17.20 -7.70 -9.41
CA HIS A 11 16.55 -8.31 -8.26
C HIS A 11 15.41 -7.37 -7.84
N GLN A 12 14.35 -7.31 -8.64
CA GLN A 12 13.08 -6.84 -8.16
C GLN A 12 12.57 -7.96 -7.26
N PRO A 13 12.43 -7.72 -5.95
CA PRO A 13 11.78 -8.70 -5.09
C PRO A 13 10.40 -9.02 -5.68
N PRO A 14 9.89 -10.26 -5.50
CA PRO A 14 8.53 -10.57 -5.90
C PRO A 14 7.60 -9.50 -5.30
N PRO A 15 6.58 -9.03 -6.04
CA PRO A 15 5.66 -8.05 -5.50
C PRO A 15 5.13 -8.62 -4.17
N LEU A 16 5.37 -7.87 -3.08
CA LEU A 16 4.73 -8.15 -1.80
C LEU A 16 3.21 -8.16 -2.01
N PRO A 17 2.37 -8.71 -1.12
CA PRO A 17 0.91 -8.59 -1.23
C PRO A 17 0.42 -7.13 -1.36
N ALA A 18 1.21 -6.14 -0.91
CA ALA A 18 0.97 -4.73 -1.20
C ALA A 18 1.19 -4.33 -2.68
N GLY A 19 2.02 -5.06 -3.41
CA GLY A 19 2.33 -4.85 -4.81
C GLY A 19 1.18 -5.14 -5.77
N GLU A 20 0.21 -5.97 -5.39
CA GLU A 20 -1.03 -6.14 -6.17
C GLU A 20 -1.99 -4.96 -5.98
N ALA A 21 -2.04 -4.38 -4.78
CA ALA A 21 -2.85 -3.20 -4.49
C ALA A 21 -2.20 -1.90 -5.00
N GLU A 22 -0.87 -1.85 -5.07
CA GLU A 22 -0.15 -0.65 -5.51
C GLU A 22 -0.60 -0.09 -6.87
N PRO A 23 -0.75 -0.87 -7.96
CA PRO A 23 -1.24 -0.33 -9.22
C PRO A 23 -2.68 0.20 -9.11
N VAL A 24 -3.54 -0.46 -8.34
CA VAL A 24 -4.93 -0.03 -8.12
C VAL A 24 -4.96 1.31 -7.36
N VAL A 25 -4.20 1.44 -6.28
CA VAL A 25 -4.09 2.68 -5.49
C VAL A 25 -3.49 3.81 -6.34
N ARG A 26 -2.44 3.54 -7.11
CA ARG A 26 -1.81 4.54 -7.98
C ARG A 26 -2.73 5.03 -9.09
N GLU A 27 -3.55 4.16 -9.65
CA GLU A 27 -4.56 4.55 -10.63
C GLU A 27 -5.63 5.45 -9.99
N GLY A 28 -6.11 5.08 -8.80
CA GLY A 28 -7.08 5.86 -8.04
C GLY A 28 -6.60 7.27 -7.65
N LEU A 29 -5.29 7.51 -7.53
CA LEU A 29 -4.74 8.85 -7.26
C LEU A 29 -5.10 9.89 -8.32
N LYS A 30 -5.53 9.47 -9.52
CA LYS A 30 -6.07 10.38 -10.54
C LYS A 30 -7.37 11.07 -10.12
N HIS A 31 -8.05 10.53 -9.12
CA HIS A 31 -9.32 11.01 -8.58
C HIS A 31 -9.16 11.72 -7.23
N ILE A 32 -7.91 11.93 -6.76
CA ILE A 32 -7.68 12.59 -5.48
C ILE A 32 -8.05 14.07 -5.56
N ASN A 33 -8.75 14.57 -4.54
CA ASN A 33 -9.12 15.98 -4.46
C ASN A 33 -7.89 16.89 -4.43
N GLU A 34 -8.02 18.09 -5.01
CA GLU A 34 -6.95 19.09 -5.00
C GLU A 34 -6.56 19.47 -3.57
N GLY A 35 -5.25 19.61 -3.31
CA GLY A 35 -4.73 19.94 -1.97
C GLY A 35 -4.53 18.75 -1.04
N CYS A 36 -4.93 17.55 -1.42
CA CYS A 36 -4.58 16.32 -0.70
C CYS A 36 -3.10 15.94 -0.93
N VAL A 37 -2.51 15.28 0.07
CA VAL A 37 -1.15 14.71 -0.01
C VAL A 37 -1.26 13.20 0.13
N PHE A 38 -0.72 12.46 -0.84
CA PHE A 38 -0.56 11.02 -0.74
C PHE A 38 0.81 10.67 -0.13
N ILE A 39 0.79 9.88 0.95
CA ILE A 39 2.00 9.41 1.63
C ILE A 39 2.12 7.90 1.45
N TYR A 40 3.14 7.45 0.72
CA TYR A 40 3.51 6.05 0.70
C TYR A 40 4.39 5.72 1.91
N CYS A 41 3.90 4.85 2.80
CA CYS A 41 4.59 4.52 4.04
C CYS A 41 5.01 3.04 4.06
N GLN A 42 6.30 2.79 4.30
CA GLN A 42 6.80 1.45 4.53
C GLN A 42 6.74 1.13 6.02
N VAL A 43 6.07 0.04 6.39
CA VAL A 43 5.94 -0.38 7.79
C VAL A 43 7.21 -1.01 8.35
N GLY A 44 8.27 -1.16 7.56
CA GLY A 44 9.48 -1.89 7.91
C GLY A 44 9.36 -3.40 7.70
N GLU A 45 10.27 -4.16 8.29
CA GLU A 45 10.35 -5.60 8.10
C GLU A 45 9.30 -6.37 8.92
N LYS A 46 9.08 -7.64 8.54
CA LYS A 46 8.12 -8.56 9.16
C LYS A 46 8.22 -8.64 10.70
N PRO A 47 9.42 -8.68 11.34
CA PRO A 47 9.51 -8.72 12.80
C PRO A 47 8.89 -7.49 13.48
N TYR A 48 9.20 -6.29 12.98
CA TYR A 48 8.64 -5.04 13.51
C TYR A 48 7.13 -4.97 13.29
N TRP A 49 6.67 -5.31 12.08
CA TRP A 49 5.23 -5.31 11.77
C TRP A 49 4.42 -6.28 12.66
N LYS A 50 5.01 -7.42 13.02
CA LYS A 50 4.40 -8.42 13.90
C LYS A 50 4.33 -7.99 15.36
N ASP A 51 5.18 -7.08 15.81
CA ASP A 51 5.13 -6.58 17.19
C ASP A 51 3.79 -5.85 17.42
N PRO A 52 2.92 -6.30 18.35
CA PRO A 52 1.68 -5.59 18.67
C PRO A 52 1.92 -4.18 19.22
N ASN A 53 3.13 -3.87 19.70
CA ASN A 53 3.50 -2.60 20.28
C ASN A 53 4.11 -1.59 19.29
N ASN A 54 4.19 -1.91 17.99
CA ASN A 54 4.72 -1.00 17.00
C ASN A 54 3.87 0.28 16.85
N ASP A 55 4.49 1.35 16.31
CA ASP A 55 3.87 2.68 16.26
C ASP A 55 2.60 2.71 15.41
N PHE A 56 2.55 1.93 14.33
CA PHE A 56 1.37 1.84 13.45
C PHE A 56 0.16 1.26 14.19
N ARG A 57 0.37 0.23 15.00
CA ARG A 57 -0.70 -0.42 15.79
C ARG A 57 -1.14 0.47 16.95
N LYS A 58 -0.19 1.10 17.65
CA LYS A 58 -0.48 1.93 18.83
C LYS A 58 -1.11 3.28 18.49
N HIS A 59 -0.54 3.99 17.52
CA HIS A 59 -0.90 5.39 17.27
C HIS A 59 -1.89 5.54 16.11
N LEU A 60 -1.76 4.71 15.07
CA LEU A 60 -2.59 4.79 13.86
C LEU A 60 -3.68 3.71 13.79
N LYS A 61 -3.66 2.73 14.70
CA LYS A 61 -4.58 1.58 14.73
C LYS A 61 -4.64 0.83 13.39
N VAL A 62 -3.51 0.75 12.69
CA VAL A 62 -3.34 -0.04 11.46
C VAL A 62 -2.94 -1.45 11.86
N THR A 63 -3.76 -2.43 11.48
CA THR A 63 -3.64 -3.82 11.96
C THR A 63 -3.23 -4.82 10.89
N ALA A 64 -3.37 -4.46 9.61
CA ALA A 64 -3.07 -5.28 8.44
C ALA A 64 -2.36 -4.45 7.35
N VAL A 65 -1.67 -5.11 6.42
CA VAL A 65 -1.03 -4.49 5.27
C VAL A 65 -1.40 -5.26 4.00
N PRO A 66 -1.73 -4.58 2.88
CA PRO A 66 -1.82 -3.12 2.74
C PRO A 66 -3.01 -2.52 3.53
N THR A 67 -2.87 -1.26 3.93
CA THR A 67 -3.99 -0.41 4.42
C THR A 67 -3.88 0.95 3.75
N LEU A 68 -4.97 1.43 3.15
CA LEU A 68 -5.10 2.81 2.67
C LEU A 68 -5.97 3.57 3.67
N LEU A 69 -5.45 4.67 4.22
CA LEU A 69 -6.06 5.40 5.35
C LEU A 69 -6.25 6.87 4.97
N LYS A 70 -7.46 7.43 5.16
CA LYS A 70 -7.70 8.88 5.13
C LYS A 70 -7.34 9.44 6.52
N TYR A 71 -6.20 10.12 6.61
CA TYR A 71 -5.69 10.61 7.89
C TYR A 71 -6.65 11.62 8.53
N GLY A 72 -6.85 11.52 9.85
CA GLY A 72 -7.79 12.36 10.59
C GLY A 72 -9.25 11.88 10.56
N THR A 73 -9.57 10.81 9.83
CA THR A 73 -10.92 10.22 9.77
C THR A 73 -10.87 8.72 10.12
N PRO A 74 -12.00 8.07 10.42
CA PRO A 74 -12.05 6.62 10.64
C PRO A 74 -12.01 5.81 9.33
N GLN A 75 -12.02 6.45 8.16
CA GLN A 75 -12.13 5.78 6.88
C GLN A 75 -10.80 5.12 6.48
N LYS A 76 -10.87 3.83 6.17
CA LYS A 76 -9.74 3.05 5.68
C LYS A 76 -10.20 1.87 4.84
N LEU A 77 -9.36 1.46 3.92
CA LEU A 77 -9.49 0.21 3.17
C LEU A 77 -8.37 -0.73 3.61
N VAL A 78 -8.69 -2.00 3.82
CA VAL A 78 -7.77 -3.00 4.36
C VAL A 78 -7.67 -4.19 3.40
N GLU A 79 -6.44 -4.60 3.10
CA GLU A 79 -6.13 -5.82 2.33
C GLU A 79 -6.89 -5.91 0.99
N SER A 80 -7.93 -6.75 0.90
CA SER A 80 -8.70 -6.96 -0.33
C SER A 80 -9.46 -5.73 -0.80
N GLU A 81 -9.83 -4.83 0.12
CA GLU A 81 -10.48 -3.56 -0.21
C GLU A 81 -9.52 -2.63 -0.98
N CYS A 82 -8.21 -2.72 -0.73
CA CYS A 82 -7.20 -1.98 -1.49
C CYS A 82 -7.06 -2.46 -2.94
N LEU A 83 -7.62 -3.62 -3.28
CA LEU A 83 -7.67 -4.16 -4.64
C LEU A 83 -8.94 -3.73 -5.39
N GLN A 84 -9.91 -3.11 -4.70
CA GLN A 84 -11.18 -2.69 -5.29
C GLN A 84 -11.07 -1.24 -5.77
N ALA A 85 -10.86 -1.05 -7.08
CA ALA A 85 -10.70 0.27 -7.68
C ALA A 85 -11.83 1.25 -7.32
N ASN A 86 -13.08 0.77 -7.31
CA ASN A 86 -14.24 1.57 -6.95
C ASN A 86 -14.18 2.07 -5.49
N LEU A 87 -13.70 1.26 -4.55
CA LEU A 87 -13.58 1.69 -3.15
C LEU A 87 -12.43 2.69 -2.97
N VAL A 88 -11.32 2.45 -3.68
CA VAL A 88 -10.16 3.35 -3.68
C VAL A 88 -10.55 4.72 -4.25
N GLU A 89 -11.25 4.76 -5.38
CA GLU A 89 -11.75 5.99 -6.00
C GLU A 89 -12.72 6.72 -5.07
N MET A 90 -13.67 6.00 -4.45
CA MET A 90 -14.57 6.58 -3.45
C MET A 90 -13.80 7.24 -2.30
N LEU A 91 -12.80 6.55 -1.73
CA LEU A 91 -12.01 7.10 -0.63
C LEU A 91 -11.23 8.36 -1.03
N PHE A 92 -10.75 8.44 -2.28
CA PHE A 92 -10.01 9.60 -2.77
C PHE A 92 -10.88 10.78 -3.19
N SER A 93 -12.12 10.53 -3.56
CA SER A 93 -13.05 11.55 -4.06
C SER A 93 -13.88 12.20 -2.94
N GLU A 94 -13.95 11.59 -1.75
CA GLU A 94 -14.68 12.16 -0.61
C GLU A 94 -13.95 13.36 0.00
N ASP A 95 -14.68 14.48 0.19
CA ASP A 95 -14.22 15.71 0.86
C ASP A 95 -13.77 15.47 2.31
#